data_AF-A0A3B4CK56-F1
#
_entry.id   AF-A0A3B4CK56-F1
#
_cell.length_a   1.000
_cell.length_b   1.000
_cell.length_c   1.000
_cell.angle_alpha   90.00
_cell.angle_beta   90.00
_cell.angle_gamma   90.00
#
_symmetry.space_group_name_H-M   'P 1'
#
loop_
_entity.id
_entity.type
_entity.pdbx_description
1 polymer ?
#
loop_
_entity_poly.entity_id
_entity_poly.type
_entity_poly.pdbx_seq_one_letter_code
_entity_poly.pdbx_strand_id
1 'polypeptide(L)'
;MNTLNFRSNIGWVLNAVEDMNTVSGGLDRGERVEMVVDIYESADTVRGHELNTEMEDTRTKKIIQTQHSVCLGLLCVLLLAAVIVLWFNYTNLTIERDQLQTRYTNLTIERDQLQTRYTNLTIERDQLQSRYTNLTVERDQIQISYNNLLERLQGQIKQVTNEKEEIQSNYTTIRHQMDLLQKENNCSRKKLADTQDKMGCLYLDSSVYYLSTEEKSWSESRQDCRDRGADLVIINNREEQVSDSDVWIGLTDDRLIGMLWFFRYWNDGEPNDGGNEDCAEFYSDKKRWNDRQCANKRRWICEKSSITQKESDRTDDHASLV
;
A
#
# COMPACT_ATOMS: atom_id res chain seq x y z
N MET A 1 3.03 8.21 16.16
CA MET A 1 4.19 7.33 15.91
C MET A 1 4.68 7.60 14.50
N ASN A 2 5.99 7.74 14.37
CA ASN A 2 6.73 8.38 13.28
C ASN A 2 6.45 7.82 11.87
N THR A 3 6.17 8.70 10.91
CA THR A 3 6.43 8.48 9.48
C THR A 3 7.46 9.50 9.01
N LEU A 4 8.73 9.10 9.09
CA LEU A 4 9.86 9.85 8.55
C LEU A 4 10.02 9.53 7.06
N ASN A 5 10.13 10.61 6.29
CA ASN A 5 10.60 10.77 4.92
C ASN A 5 11.49 9.65 4.35
N PHE A 6 11.08 9.08 3.21
CA PHE A 6 11.97 8.44 2.24
C PHE A 6 11.56 8.83 0.81
N ARG A 7 11.66 10.13 0.50
CA ARG A 7 11.67 10.64 -0.88
C ARG A 7 12.74 11.72 -1.00
N SER A 8 13.99 11.29 -1.14
CA SER A 8 15.06 12.07 -1.78
C SER A 8 16.30 11.17 -1.90
N ASN A 9 16.53 10.59 -3.08
CA ASN A 9 17.87 10.21 -3.59
C ASN A 9 17.83 9.42 -4.91
N ILE A 10 17.16 9.94 -5.95
CA ILE A 10 17.40 9.51 -7.34
C ILE A 10 17.64 10.76 -8.22
N GLY A 11 18.41 11.72 -7.70
CA GLY A 11 18.74 12.97 -8.39
C GLY A 11 20.24 13.28 -8.54
N TRP A 12 21.12 12.43 -7.99
CA TRP A 12 22.56 12.75 -7.87
C TRP A 12 23.51 11.75 -8.55
N VAL A 13 23.01 10.74 -9.28
CA VAL A 13 23.88 9.73 -9.93
C VAL A 13 23.94 9.87 -11.47
N LEU A 14 23.20 10.81 -12.05
CA LEU A 14 23.26 11.13 -13.50
C LEU A 14 23.81 12.53 -13.77
N ASN A 15 24.86 12.95 -13.06
CA ASN A 15 25.56 14.24 -13.31
C ASN A 15 27.07 14.17 -13.02
N ALA A 16 27.71 13.04 -13.32
CA ALA A 16 29.16 12.87 -13.13
C ALA A 16 29.88 12.10 -14.26
N VAL A 17 29.30 12.03 -15.46
CA VAL A 17 29.96 11.40 -16.63
C VAL A 17 29.93 12.29 -17.90
N GLU A 18 29.53 13.56 -17.80
CA GLU A 18 29.54 14.48 -18.97
C GLU A 18 30.48 15.70 -18.85
N ASP A 19 31.45 15.70 -17.92
CA ASP A 19 32.40 16.82 -17.75
C ASP A 19 33.88 16.43 -17.99
N MET A 20 34.16 15.58 -18.98
CA MET A 20 35.54 15.35 -19.48
C MET A 20 35.67 15.40 -21.01
N ASN A 21 34.79 16.11 -21.72
CA ASN A 21 34.84 16.21 -23.19
C ASN A 21 34.91 17.65 -23.75
N THR A 22 35.53 18.60 -23.04
CA THR A 22 35.77 19.96 -23.56
C THR A 22 37.04 20.60 -23.01
N VAL A 23 38.21 20.02 -23.29
CA VAL A 23 39.46 20.81 -23.46
C VAL A 23 40.23 20.23 -24.65
N SER A 24 39.87 20.69 -25.85
CA SER A 24 40.70 20.60 -27.06
C SER A 24 40.74 21.99 -27.66
N GLY A 25 41.47 22.88 -26.97
CA GLY A 25 41.94 24.14 -27.52
C GLY A 25 43.30 23.87 -28.17
N GLY A 26 43.37 24.11 -29.48
CA GLY A 26 44.52 23.78 -30.30
C GLY A 26 45.81 24.52 -29.94
N LEU A 27 46.93 23.89 -30.28
CA LEU A 27 48.18 24.56 -30.58
C LEU A 27 48.66 24.05 -31.94
N ASP A 28 48.98 25.03 -32.77
CA ASP A 28 49.26 24.95 -34.19
C ASP A 28 50.18 23.81 -34.61
N ARG A 29 49.79 23.17 -35.72
CA ARG A 29 50.68 22.39 -36.57
C ARG A 29 51.62 23.36 -37.28
N GLY A 30 52.67 23.76 -36.58
CA GLY A 30 53.82 24.47 -37.15
C GLY A 30 54.57 23.58 -38.14
N GLU A 31 54.63 24.07 -39.38
CA GLU A 31 55.39 23.61 -40.53
C GLU A 31 56.83 23.21 -40.17
N ARG A 32 57.23 21.97 -40.50
CA ARG A 32 58.63 21.53 -40.41
C ARG A 32 59.38 22.14 -41.59
N VAL A 33 60.01 23.29 -41.37
CA VAL A 33 61.01 23.84 -42.30
C VAL A 33 62.32 23.09 -42.05
N GLU A 34 62.75 22.29 -43.02
CA GLU A 34 64.13 21.79 -43.07
C GLU A 34 65.07 22.99 -43.24
N MET A 35 65.89 23.25 -42.22
CA MET A 35 66.95 24.24 -42.30
C MET A 35 68.19 23.57 -42.89
N VAL A 36 68.33 23.65 -44.23
CA VAL A 36 69.61 23.46 -44.91
C VAL A 36 70.48 24.67 -44.57
N VAL A 37 71.54 24.44 -43.78
CA VAL A 37 72.58 25.44 -43.56
C VAL A 37 73.69 25.16 -44.57
N ASP A 38 73.67 25.89 -45.68
CA ASP A 38 74.83 26.07 -46.55
C ASP A 38 75.76 27.08 -45.89
N ILE A 39 76.96 26.66 -45.52
CA ILE A 39 78.05 27.58 -45.16
C ILE A 39 78.94 27.70 -46.39
N TYR A 40 78.74 28.78 -47.14
CA TYR A 40 79.73 29.32 -48.07
C TYR A 40 80.40 30.51 -47.36
N GLU A 41 81.68 30.40 -47.05
CA GLU A 41 82.50 31.59 -46.86
C GLU A 41 83.86 31.40 -47.54
N SER A 42 84.05 32.27 -48.53
CA SER A 42 85.20 32.50 -49.39
C SER A 42 86.33 33.20 -48.65
N ALA A 43 87.57 32.86 -48.99
CA ALA A 43 88.71 33.76 -48.83
C ALA A 43 89.56 33.74 -50.10
N ASP A 44 89.62 34.92 -50.74
CA ASP A 44 90.50 35.22 -51.85
C ASP A 44 91.98 35.27 -51.42
N THR A 45 92.80 34.86 -52.39
CA THR A 45 94.23 35.06 -52.65
C THR A 45 95.01 36.13 -51.87
N VAL A 46 96.22 35.76 -51.41
CA VAL A 46 97.45 36.58 -51.58
C VAL A 46 98.66 35.68 -51.88
N ARG A 47 99.35 36.01 -52.99
CA ARG A 47 100.65 35.51 -53.43
C ARG A 47 101.76 36.23 -52.66
N GLY A 48 102.73 35.50 -52.12
CA GLY A 48 103.92 36.06 -51.48
C GLY A 48 105.14 35.16 -51.66
N HIS A 49 106.05 35.64 -52.50
CA HIS A 49 107.41 35.17 -52.80
C HIS A 49 108.14 34.43 -51.65
N GLU A 50 108.67 33.23 -51.94
CA GLU A 50 109.88 32.74 -51.26
C GLU A 50 111.11 33.41 -51.88
N LEU A 51 111.96 33.92 -51.00
CA LEU A 51 113.31 34.41 -51.23
C LEU A 51 114.25 33.28 -50.81
N ASN A 52 115.13 32.85 -51.72
CA ASN A 52 116.20 31.91 -51.43
C ASN A 52 117.01 32.37 -50.22
N THR A 53 117.29 31.48 -49.26
CA THR A 53 118.61 31.48 -48.62
C THR A 53 118.97 30.11 -48.05
N GLU A 54 120.10 29.62 -48.53
CA GLU A 54 120.84 28.46 -48.04
C GLU A 54 121.68 28.84 -46.79
N MET A 55 122.18 27.80 -46.13
CA MET A 55 123.33 27.76 -45.18
C MET A 55 123.14 27.94 -43.66
N GLU A 56 123.27 26.77 -43.00
CA GLU A 56 124.17 26.45 -41.88
C GLU A 56 124.01 27.08 -40.49
N ASP A 57 123.55 26.25 -39.53
CA ASP A 57 124.26 26.02 -38.25
C ASP A 57 123.86 24.65 -37.67
N THR A 58 124.83 23.73 -37.62
CA THR A 58 124.62 22.29 -37.35
C THR A 58 124.97 21.91 -35.90
N ARG A 59 125.28 22.88 -35.02
CA ARG A 59 125.64 22.57 -33.62
C ARG A 59 124.59 22.94 -32.58
N THR A 60 123.74 23.92 -32.86
CA THR A 60 122.64 24.33 -31.95
C THR A 60 121.37 23.48 -32.15
N LYS A 61 121.21 22.85 -33.33
CA LYS A 61 120.07 21.96 -33.65
C LYS A 61 120.08 20.64 -32.88
N LYS A 62 121.23 20.09 -32.49
CA LYS A 62 121.31 18.76 -31.84
C LYS A 62 120.85 18.73 -30.37
N ILE A 63 121.06 19.81 -29.60
CA ILE A 63 120.64 19.89 -28.18
C ILE A 63 119.16 20.33 -28.08
N ILE A 64 118.70 21.19 -29.00
CA ILE A 64 117.29 21.59 -29.11
C ILE A 64 116.43 20.44 -29.69
N GLN A 65 116.92 19.67 -30.68
CA GLN A 65 116.19 18.48 -31.17
C GLN A 65 116.02 17.40 -30.10
N THR A 66 117.01 17.19 -29.21
CA THR A 66 116.96 16.16 -28.17
C THR A 66 116.05 16.56 -27.00
N GLN A 67 115.99 17.84 -26.63
CA GLN A 67 115.08 18.32 -25.57
C GLN A 67 113.60 18.39 -26.02
N HIS A 68 113.35 18.81 -27.26
CA HIS A 68 111.99 18.84 -27.82
C HIS A 68 111.45 17.43 -28.11
N SER A 69 112.31 16.47 -28.48
CA SER A 69 111.91 15.07 -28.70
C SER A 69 111.46 14.37 -27.42
N VAL A 70 112.13 14.64 -26.29
CA VAL A 70 111.74 14.10 -24.98
C VAL A 70 110.42 14.72 -24.49
N CYS A 71 110.24 16.04 -24.62
CA CYS A 71 108.99 16.71 -24.27
C CYS A 71 107.81 16.27 -25.16
N LEU A 72 108.03 16.07 -26.45
CA LEU A 72 107.01 15.56 -27.38
C LEU A 72 106.64 14.11 -27.06
N GLY A 73 107.63 13.28 -26.71
CA GLY A 73 107.41 11.90 -26.27
C GLY A 73 106.59 11.85 -24.98
N LEU A 74 106.94 12.67 -23.97
CA LEU A 74 106.19 12.76 -22.72
C LEU A 74 104.76 13.28 -22.92
N LEU A 75 104.57 14.28 -23.79
CA LEU A 75 103.26 14.78 -24.15
C LEU A 75 102.42 13.71 -24.86
N CYS A 76 103.02 12.94 -25.77
CA CYS A 76 102.36 11.80 -26.42
C CYS A 76 101.93 10.73 -25.41
N VAL A 77 102.79 10.39 -24.44
CA VAL A 77 102.47 9.44 -23.38
C VAL A 77 101.33 9.94 -22.49
N LEU A 78 101.32 11.23 -22.12
CA LEU A 78 100.23 11.83 -21.34
C LEU A 78 98.91 11.85 -22.12
N LEU A 79 98.95 12.16 -23.42
CA LEU A 79 97.77 12.12 -24.28
C LEU A 79 97.23 10.69 -24.43
N LEU A 80 98.11 9.70 -24.61
CA LEU A 80 97.70 8.29 -24.67
C LEU A 80 97.07 7.84 -23.34
N ALA A 81 97.64 8.23 -22.20
CA ALA A 81 97.07 7.94 -20.89
C ALA A 81 95.68 8.57 -20.71
N ALA A 82 95.51 9.83 -21.14
CA ALA A 82 94.21 10.52 -21.10
C ALA A 82 93.16 9.84 -22.00
N VAL A 83 93.55 9.43 -23.20
CA VAL A 83 92.67 8.68 -24.13
C VAL A 83 92.26 7.34 -23.53
N ILE A 84 93.17 6.61 -22.89
CA ILE A 84 92.88 5.34 -22.21
C ILE A 84 91.86 5.57 -21.07
N VAL A 85 92.06 6.59 -20.23
CA VAL A 85 91.11 6.93 -19.15
C VAL A 85 89.74 7.31 -19.70
N LEU A 86 89.69 8.13 -20.75
CA LEU A 86 88.45 8.51 -21.42
C LEU A 86 87.74 7.28 -22.02
N TRP A 87 88.48 6.35 -22.60
CA TRP A 87 87.93 5.10 -23.12
C TRP A 87 87.31 4.25 -22.01
N PHE A 88 87.98 4.06 -20.87
CA PHE A 88 87.41 3.37 -19.72
C PHE A 88 86.14 4.06 -19.20
N ASN A 89 86.15 5.39 -19.05
CA ASN A 89 84.98 6.13 -18.61
C ASN A 89 83.81 5.99 -19.61
N TYR A 90 84.10 6.07 -20.91
CA TYR A 90 83.12 5.82 -21.98
C TYR A 90 82.53 4.41 -21.87
N THR A 91 83.37 3.38 -21.68
CA THR A 91 82.87 2.00 -21.51
C THR A 91 81.98 1.84 -20.27
N ASN A 92 82.32 2.49 -19.15
CA ASN A 92 81.50 2.46 -17.94
C ASN A 92 80.14 3.14 -18.17
N LEU A 93 80.13 4.33 -18.80
CA LEU A 93 78.89 5.01 -19.18
C LEU A 93 78.03 4.16 -20.13
N THR A 94 78.62 3.44 -21.08
CA THR A 94 77.86 2.55 -21.97
C THR A 94 77.18 1.41 -21.23
N ILE A 95 77.83 0.83 -20.21
CA ILE A 95 77.24 -0.22 -19.36
C ILE A 95 76.06 0.33 -18.57
N GLU A 96 76.22 1.50 -17.93
CA GLU A 96 75.13 2.13 -17.18
C GLU A 96 73.93 2.47 -18.09
N ARG A 97 74.19 2.96 -19.30
CA ARG A 97 73.15 3.22 -20.31
C ARG A 97 72.42 1.94 -20.70
N ASP A 98 73.11 0.84 -20.92
CA ASP A 98 72.49 -0.44 -21.31
C ASP A 98 71.69 -1.05 -20.15
N GLN A 99 72.17 -0.90 -18.91
CA GLN A 99 71.41 -1.27 -17.71
C GLN A 99 70.13 -0.44 -17.58
N LEU A 100 70.22 0.88 -17.77
CA LEU A 100 69.07 1.77 -17.71
C LEU A 100 68.07 1.46 -18.83
N GLN A 101 68.56 1.18 -20.04
CA GLN A 101 67.74 0.76 -21.18
C GLN A 101 66.97 -0.52 -20.86
N THR A 102 67.62 -1.52 -20.27
CA THR A 102 66.98 -2.78 -19.86
C THR A 102 65.90 -2.54 -18.80
N ARG A 103 66.16 -1.66 -17.83
CA ARG A 103 65.16 -1.27 -16.81
C ARG A 103 63.97 -0.57 -17.45
N TYR A 104 64.22 0.35 -18.39
CA TYR A 104 63.18 1.08 -19.11
C TYR A 104 62.29 0.13 -19.95
N THR A 105 62.87 -0.86 -20.63
CA THR A 105 62.09 -1.85 -21.37
C THR A 105 61.27 -2.74 -20.45
N ASN A 106 61.83 -3.17 -19.31
CA ASN A 106 61.08 -3.98 -18.33
C ASN A 106 59.89 -3.20 -17.75
N LEU A 107 60.10 -1.94 -17.36
CA LEU A 107 59.02 -1.05 -16.89
C LEU A 107 57.95 -0.83 -17.97
N THR A 108 58.36 -0.75 -19.24
CA THR A 108 57.42 -0.62 -20.36
C THR A 108 56.53 -1.86 -20.48
N ILE A 109 57.11 -3.06 -20.35
CA ILE A 109 56.36 -4.32 -20.36
C ILE A 109 55.40 -4.40 -19.18
N GLU A 110 55.85 -4.04 -17.96
CA GLU A 110 54.99 -4.02 -16.78
C GLU A 110 53.81 -3.05 -16.94
N ARG A 111 54.07 -1.86 -17.50
CA ARG A 111 53.02 -0.88 -17.82
C ARG A 111 52.01 -1.45 -18.82
N ASP A 112 52.45 -2.13 -19.87
CA ASP A 112 51.55 -2.70 -20.88
C ASP A 112 50.73 -3.89 -20.32
N GLN A 113 51.34 -4.70 -19.45
CA GLN A 113 50.64 -5.75 -18.73
C GLN A 113 49.57 -5.18 -17.79
N LEU A 114 49.91 -4.14 -17.02
CA LEU A 114 48.95 -3.45 -16.16
C LEU A 114 47.83 -2.81 -16.98
N GLN A 115 48.15 -2.22 -18.13
CA GLN A 115 47.15 -1.65 -19.04
C GLN A 115 46.15 -2.73 -19.51
N THR A 116 46.64 -3.90 -19.89
CA THR A 116 45.77 -5.02 -20.31
C THR A 116 44.89 -5.52 -19.15
N ARG A 117 45.45 -5.59 -17.92
CA ARG A 117 44.66 -5.94 -16.73
C ARG A 117 43.57 -4.90 -16.46
N TYR A 118 43.89 -3.62 -16.59
CA TYR A 118 42.94 -2.53 -16.41
C TYR A 118 41.79 -2.58 -17.43
N THR A 119 42.10 -2.83 -18.70
CA THR A 119 41.05 -2.97 -19.73
C THR A 119 40.17 -4.19 -19.49
N ASN A 120 40.75 -5.32 -19.08
CA ASN A 120 39.98 -6.53 -18.77
C ASN A 120 39.03 -6.30 -17.59
N LEU A 121 39.52 -5.68 -16.51
CA LEU A 121 38.68 -5.32 -15.36
C LEU A 121 37.58 -4.32 -15.73
N THR A 122 37.84 -3.41 -16.67
CA THR A 122 36.82 -2.49 -17.19
C THR A 122 35.70 -3.26 -17.90
N ILE A 123 36.04 -4.24 -18.74
CA ILE A 123 35.06 -5.09 -19.42
C ILE A 123 34.25 -5.91 -18.39
N GLU A 124 34.91 -6.52 -17.40
CA GLU A 124 34.20 -7.27 -16.34
C GLU A 124 33.24 -6.40 -15.56
N ARG A 125 33.67 -5.17 -15.21
CA ARG A 125 32.81 -4.19 -14.54
C ARG A 125 31.60 -3.81 -15.38
N ASP A 126 31.77 -3.57 -16.68
CA ASP A 126 30.65 -3.21 -17.57
C ASP A 126 29.69 -4.40 -17.78
N GLN A 127 30.22 -5.62 -17.85
CA GLN A 127 29.39 -6.83 -17.89
C GLN A 127 28.58 -7.02 -16.60
N LEU A 128 29.20 -6.83 -15.44
CA LEU A 128 28.51 -6.88 -14.16
C LEU A 128 27.44 -5.78 -14.05
N GLN A 129 27.74 -4.58 -14.53
CA GLN A 129 26.78 -3.48 -14.57
C GLN A 129 25.55 -3.85 -15.42
N SER A 130 25.74 -4.45 -16.59
CA SER A 130 24.64 -4.91 -17.45
C SER A 130 23.80 -6.01 -16.77
N ARG A 131 24.44 -6.96 -16.08
CA ARG A 131 23.72 -7.99 -15.30
C ARG A 131 22.91 -7.36 -14.18
N TYR A 132 23.47 -6.39 -13.47
CA TYR A 132 22.79 -5.67 -12.40
C TYR A 132 21.57 -4.90 -12.90
N THR A 133 21.66 -4.23 -14.05
CA THR A 133 20.51 -3.53 -14.64
C THR A 133 19.42 -4.50 -15.08
N ASN A 134 19.77 -5.65 -15.67
CA ASN A 134 18.79 -6.66 -16.05
C ASN A 134 18.06 -7.22 -14.84
N LEU A 135 18.79 -7.57 -13.77
CA LEU A 135 18.21 -8.04 -12.51
C LEU A 135 17.30 -6.98 -11.86
N THR A 136 17.65 -5.70 -12.00
CA THR A 136 16.80 -4.60 -11.51
C THR A 136 15.47 -4.56 -12.26
N VAL A 137 15.50 -4.70 -13.60
CA VAL A 137 14.29 -4.76 -14.42
C VAL A 137 13.43 -5.99 -14.07
N GLU A 138 14.04 -7.16 -13.92
CA GLU A 138 13.31 -8.38 -13.52
C GLU A 138 12.65 -8.21 -12.15
N ARG A 139 13.37 -7.63 -11.18
CA ARG A 139 12.82 -7.32 -9.85
C ARG A 139 11.64 -6.37 -9.94
N ASP A 140 11.72 -5.32 -10.75
CA ASP A 140 10.63 -4.35 -10.92
C ASP A 140 9.41 -4.97 -11.62
N GLN A 141 9.63 -5.84 -12.62
CA GLN A 141 8.56 -6.61 -13.26
C GLN A 141 7.84 -7.53 -12.27
N ILE A 142 8.60 -8.24 -11.42
CA ILE A 142 8.04 -9.09 -10.36
C ILE A 142 7.24 -8.25 -9.37
N GLN A 143 7.74 -7.08 -8.97
CA GLN A 143 7.05 -6.18 -8.06
C GLN A 143 5.70 -5.71 -8.63
N ILE A 144 5.67 -5.37 -9.93
CA ILE A 144 4.43 -4.98 -10.62
C ILE A 144 3.46 -6.15 -10.66
N SER A 145 3.93 -7.35 -11.03
CA SER A 145 3.11 -8.57 -11.06
C SER A 145 2.49 -8.87 -9.68
N TYR A 146 3.28 -8.75 -8.62
CA TYR A 146 2.82 -8.92 -7.24
C TYR A 146 1.73 -7.92 -6.86
N ASN A 147 1.92 -6.63 -7.14
CA ASN A 147 0.94 -5.60 -6.83
C ASN A 147 -0.38 -5.82 -7.59
N ASN A 148 -0.30 -6.18 -8.87
CA ASN A 148 -1.49 -6.50 -9.67
C ASN A 148 -2.25 -7.72 -9.12
N LEU A 149 -1.52 -8.76 -8.68
CA LEU A 149 -2.14 -9.92 -8.04
C LEU A 149 -2.82 -9.54 -6.72
N LEU A 150 -2.18 -8.69 -5.93
CA LEU A 150 -2.73 -8.18 -4.67
C LEU A 150 -4.04 -7.42 -4.91
N GLU A 151 -4.09 -6.52 -5.89
CA GLU A 151 -5.29 -5.78 -6.25
C GLU A 151 -6.43 -6.71 -6.70
N ARG A 152 -6.12 -7.73 -7.52
CA ARG A 152 -7.11 -8.72 -7.96
C ARG A 152 -7.69 -9.51 -6.79
N LEU A 153 -6.84 -9.97 -5.89
CA LEU A 153 -7.25 -10.72 -4.69
C LEU A 153 -8.13 -9.85 -3.77
N GLN A 154 -7.74 -8.59 -3.56
CA GLN A 154 -8.54 -7.64 -2.79
C GLN A 154 -9.92 -7.39 -3.43
N GLY A 155 -9.97 -7.28 -4.77
CA GLY A 155 -11.23 -7.18 -5.51
C GLY A 155 -12.14 -8.38 -5.30
N GLN A 156 -11.60 -9.60 -5.40
CA GLN A 156 -12.36 -10.84 -5.15
C GLN A 156 -12.87 -10.93 -3.71
N ILE A 157 -12.03 -10.59 -2.73
CA ILE A 157 -12.43 -10.57 -1.31
C ILE A 157 -13.59 -9.59 -1.10
N LYS A 158 -13.53 -8.39 -1.69
CA LYS A 158 -14.59 -7.39 -1.58
C LYS A 158 -15.90 -7.89 -2.18
N GLN A 159 -15.86 -8.52 -3.35
CA GLN A 159 -17.05 -9.08 -3.99
C GLN A 159 -17.70 -10.16 -3.10
N VAL A 160 -16.93 -11.14 -2.64
CA VAL A 160 -17.44 -12.22 -1.78
C VAL A 160 -17.98 -11.67 -0.46
N THR A 161 -17.37 -10.61 0.07
CA THR A 161 -17.85 -9.95 1.29
C THR A 161 -19.22 -9.31 1.08
N ASN A 162 -19.40 -8.58 -0.02
CA ASN A 162 -20.69 -7.97 -0.35
C ASN A 162 -21.78 -9.03 -0.57
N GLU A 163 -21.49 -10.09 -1.32
CA GLU A 163 -22.43 -11.21 -1.55
C GLU A 163 -22.81 -11.88 -0.23
N LYS A 164 -21.85 -12.07 0.68
CA LYS A 164 -22.11 -12.61 2.03
C LYS A 164 -23.06 -11.72 2.83
N GLU A 165 -22.87 -10.40 2.81
CA GLU A 165 -23.73 -9.45 3.53
C GLU A 165 -25.16 -9.47 3.00
N GLU A 166 -25.32 -9.53 1.67
CA GLU A 166 -26.63 -9.64 1.03
C GLU A 166 -27.34 -10.95 1.41
N ILE A 167 -26.63 -12.08 1.32
CA ILE A 167 -27.16 -13.39 1.71
C ILE A 167 -27.54 -13.39 3.19
N GLN A 168 -26.74 -12.78 4.06
CA GLN A 168 -27.01 -12.70 5.49
C GLN A 168 -28.30 -11.91 5.76
N SER A 169 -28.48 -10.77 5.08
CA SER A 169 -29.71 -9.97 5.17
C SER A 169 -30.93 -10.77 4.74
N ASN A 170 -30.87 -11.39 3.56
CA ASN A 170 -31.95 -12.22 3.04
C ASN A 170 -32.28 -13.39 3.98
N TYR A 171 -31.27 -14.04 4.53
CA TYR A 171 -31.43 -15.12 5.51
C TYR A 171 -32.19 -14.67 6.76
N THR A 172 -31.85 -13.51 7.33
CA THR A 172 -32.57 -12.98 8.51
C THR A 172 -34.04 -12.68 8.21
N THR A 173 -34.32 -12.16 7.01
CA THR A 173 -35.70 -11.87 6.56
C THR A 173 -36.51 -13.14 6.40
N ILE A 174 -35.96 -14.15 5.72
CA ILE A 174 -36.62 -15.44 5.52
C ILE A 174 -36.84 -16.16 6.85
N ARG A 175 -35.86 -16.11 7.76
CA ARG A 175 -36.01 -16.68 9.10
C ARG A 175 -37.18 -16.03 9.85
N HIS A 176 -37.27 -14.71 9.83
CA HIS A 176 -38.39 -14.00 10.44
C HIS A 176 -39.75 -14.40 9.82
N GLN A 177 -39.82 -14.51 8.49
CA GLN A 177 -41.03 -14.98 7.82
C GLN A 177 -41.40 -16.42 8.20
N MET A 178 -40.40 -17.31 8.33
CA MET A 178 -40.63 -18.69 8.78
C MET A 178 -41.20 -18.72 10.20
N ASP A 179 -40.65 -17.92 11.12
CA ASP A 179 -41.15 -17.83 12.49
C ASP A 179 -42.61 -17.35 12.54
N LEU A 180 -42.98 -16.38 11.70
CA LEU A 180 -44.36 -15.90 11.57
C LEU A 180 -45.29 -17.00 11.05
N LEU A 181 -44.92 -17.68 9.95
CA LEU A 181 -45.71 -18.76 9.36
C LEU A 181 -45.87 -19.95 10.31
N GLN A 182 -44.84 -20.26 11.10
CA GLN A 182 -44.91 -21.33 12.08
C GLN A 182 -45.86 -20.99 13.23
N LYS A 183 -45.88 -19.73 13.67
CA LYS A 183 -46.85 -19.24 14.66
C LYS A 183 -48.29 -19.26 14.12
N GLU A 184 -48.50 -18.82 12.89
CA GLU A 184 -49.81 -18.86 12.21
C GLU A 184 -50.33 -20.31 12.08
N ASN A 185 -49.49 -21.23 11.59
CA ASN A 185 -49.83 -22.65 11.48
C ASN A 185 -50.16 -23.27 12.85
N ASN A 186 -49.46 -22.88 13.92
CA ASN A 186 -49.78 -23.36 15.26
C ASN A 186 -51.16 -22.87 15.75
N CYS A 187 -51.56 -21.65 15.43
CA CYS A 187 -52.89 -21.11 15.73
C CYS A 187 -53.99 -21.91 14.99
N SER A 188 -53.78 -22.09 13.68
CA SER A 188 -54.68 -22.88 12.82
C SER A 188 -54.77 -24.35 13.26
N ARG A 189 -53.66 -24.97 13.68
CA ARG A 189 -53.65 -26.34 14.21
C ARG A 189 -54.39 -26.47 15.53
N LYS A 190 -54.26 -25.51 16.46
CA LYS A 190 -55.03 -25.51 17.72
C LYS A 190 -56.54 -25.49 17.46
N LYS A 191 -56.97 -24.69 16.47
CA LYS A 191 -58.38 -24.63 16.03
C LYS A 191 -58.93 -25.97 15.51
N LEU A 192 -58.09 -26.82 14.91
CA LEU A 192 -58.49 -28.17 14.45
C LEU A 192 -58.40 -29.24 15.53
N ALA A 193 -57.54 -29.08 16.53
CA ALA A 193 -57.31 -30.08 17.57
C ALA A 193 -58.37 -30.05 18.68
N ASP A 194 -59.08 -28.93 18.85
CA ASP A 194 -60.02 -28.74 19.93
C ASP A 194 -61.42 -28.40 19.36
N THR A 195 -62.21 -29.43 19.05
CA THR A 195 -63.60 -29.28 18.60
C THR A 195 -64.54 -28.66 19.65
N GLN A 196 -64.01 -28.31 20.83
CA GLN A 196 -64.70 -27.67 21.93
C GLN A 196 -64.32 -26.18 22.12
N ASP A 197 -63.29 -25.66 21.41
CA ASP A 197 -62.83 -24.27 21.57
C ASP A 197 -63.70 -23.33 20.73
N LYS A 198 -64.57 -22.60 21.42
CA LYS A 198 -65.60 -21.71 20.87
C LYS A 198 -65.05 -20.31 20.54
N MET A 199 -63.79 -20.24 20.11
CA MET A 199 -63.06 -18.99 19.94
C MET A 199 -62.20 -19.04 18.67
N GLY A 200 -62.32 -18.03 17.80
CA GLY A 200 -61.44 -17.88 16.63
C GLY A 200 -60.17 -17.13 17.00
N CYS A 201 -58.99 -17.60 16.54
CA CYS A 201 -57.73 -16.87 16.75
C CYS A 201 -57.26 -16.13 15.49
N LEU A 202 -56.75 -14.91 15.65
CA LEU A 202 -56.17 -14.06 14.60
C LEU A 202 -54.79 -13.56 15.05
N TYR A 203 -53.82 -13.48 14.16
CA TYR A 203 -52.49 -12.93 14.46
C TYR A 203 -52.30 -11.61 13.70
N LEU A 204 -52.05 -10.52 14.43
CA LEU A 204 -51.80 -9.19 13.87
C LEU A 204 -50.68 -8.51 14.66
N ASP A 205 -49.71 -7.89 13.99
CA ASP A 205 -48.69 -7.00 14.59
C ASP A 205 -48.01 -7.53 15.87
N SER A 206 -47.71 -8.83 15.90
CA SER A 206 -47.06 -9.51 17.04
C SER A 206 -47.95 -9.73 18.28
N SER A 207 -49.26 -9.56 18.15
CA SER A 207 -50.27 -9.94 19.14
C SER A 207 -51.13 -11.09 18.60
N VAL A 208 -51.55 -11.99 19.50
CA VAL A 208 -52.56 -13.01 19.20
C VAL A 208 -53.90 -12.52 19.72
N TYR A 209 -54.89 -12.45 18.84
CA TYR A 209 -56.26 -12.07 19.16
C TYR A 209 -57.14 -13.30 19.22
N TYR A 210 -58.06 -13.33 20.19
CA TYR A 210 -59.03 -14.40 20.35
C TYR A 210 -60.43 -13.79 20.36
N LEU A 211 -61.23 -14.08 19.33
CA LEU A 211 -62.61 -13.60 19.20
C LEU A 211 -63.59 -14.68 19.63
N SER A 212 -64.48 -14.33 20.57
CA SER A 212 -65.47 -15.28 21.09
C SER A 212 -66.59 -15.53 20.11
N THR A 213 -67.10 -16.76 20.12
CA THR A 213 -68.39 -17.09 19.49
C THR A 213 -69.55 -17.06 20.49
N GLU A 214 -69.26 -17.02 21.79
CA GLU A 214 -70.22 -16.92 22.89
C GLU A 214 -70.34 -15.48 23.40
N GLU A 215 -71.38 -15.23 24.20
CA GLU A 215 -71.64 -13.94 24.84
C GLU A 215 -71.56 -14.04 26.36
N LYS A 216 -70.81 -13.12 26.99
CA LYS A 216 -70.58 -13.05 28.44
C LYS A 216 -70.67 -11.61 28.94
N SER A 217 -70.76 -11.42 30.25
CA SER A 217 -70.61 -10.08 30.85
C SER A 217 -69.17 -9.60 30.70
N TRP A 218 -68.93 -8.30 30.86
CA TRP A 218 -67.59 -7.75 30.68
C TRP A 218 -66.56 -8.41 31.61
N SER A 219 -66.93 -8.61 32.89
CA SER A 219 -66.06 -9.22 33.90
C SER A 219 -65.76 -10.70 33.62
N GLU A 220 -66.77 -11.47 33.24
CA GLU A 220 -66.62 -12.88 32.84
C GLU A 220 -65.78 -13.02 31.56
N SER A 221 -65.95 -12.09 30.62
CA SER A 221 -65.19 -12.04 29.36
C SER A 221 -63.71 -11.75 29.62
N ARG A 222 -63.43 -10.79 30.51
CA ARG A 222 -62.06 -10.47 30.93
C ARG A 222 -61.39 -11.64 31.64
N GLN A 223 -62.14 -12.34 32.49
CA GLN A 223 -61.62 -13.52 33.16
C GLN A 223 -61.29 -14.64 32.17
N ASP A 224 -62.13 -14.87 31.16
CA ASP A 224 -61.86 -15.85 30.09
C ASP A 224 -60.54 -15.55 29.36
N CYS A 225 -60.29 -14.27 29.06
CA CYS A 225 -59.00 -13.86 28.47
C CYS A 225 -57.82 -14.12 29.40
N ARG A 226 -57.96 -13.79 30.69
CA ARG A 226 -56.90 -13.97 31.70
C ARG A 226 -56.57 -15.42 31.96
N ASP A 227 -57.56 -16.30 31.99
CA ASP A 227 -57.37 -17.75 32.12
C ASP A 227 -56.56 -18.34 30.95
N ARG A 228 -56.54 -17.65 29.80
CA ARG A 228 -55.75 -17.99 28.60
C ARG A 228 -54.38 -17.26 28.55
N GLY A 229 -54.05 -16.51 29.60
CA GLY A 229 -52.84 -15.69 29.67
C GLY A 229 -52.86 -14.51 28.68
N ALA A 230 -54.02 -13.91 28.48
CA ALA A 230 -54.29 -12.72 27.68
C ALA A 230 -55.06 -11.69 28.55
N ASP A 231 -55.41 -10.53 28.01
CA ASP A 231 -56.43 -9.64 28.61
C ASP A 231 -57.40 -9.21 27.49
N LEU A 232 -58.50 -8.52 27.82
CA LEU A 232 -59.35 -7.92 26.79
C LEU A 232 -58.54 -6.92 25.95
N VAL A 233 -58.79 -6.90 24.64
CA VAL A 233 -58.06 -6.04 23.71
C VAL A 233 -58.22 -4.57 24.07
N ILE A 234 -57.13 -3.81 24.01
CA ILE A 234 -57.17 -2.35 24.06
C ILE A 234 -56.82 -1.86 22.66
N ILE A 235 -57.83 -1.43 21.91
CA ILE A 235 -57.67 -1.02 20.50
C ILE A 235 -56.84 0.27 20.46
N ASN A 236 -55.60 0.17 19.97
CA ASN A 236 -54.61 1.26 20.01
C ASN A 236 -54.30 1.87 18.63
N ASN A 237 -54.68 1.19 17.54
CA ASN A 237 -54.54 1.63 16.15
C ASN A 237 -55.86 1.48 15.36
N ARG A 238 -55.93 2.01 14.14
CA ARG A 238 -57.17 2.01 13.32
C ARG A 238 -57.38 0.66 12.63
N GLU A 239 -56.31 -0.09 12.47
CA GLU A 239 -56.21 -1.38 11.82
C GLU A 239 -56.81 -2.52 12.68
N GLU A 240 -56.96 -2.31 14.00
CA GLU A 240 -57.56 -3.23 14.99
C GLU A 240 -59.10 -3.18 15.08
N GLN A 241 -59.78 -2.27 14.36
CA GLN A 241 -61.24 -2.12 14.39
C GLN A 241 -61.96 -3.14 13.49
N VAL A 242 -61.87 -4.44 13.82
CA VAL A 242 -62.23 -5.54 12.91
C VAL A 242 -63.26 -6.50 13.52
N SER A 243 -64.42 -5.98 13.94
CA SER A 243 -65.56 -6.82 14.33
C SER A 243 -66.82 -6.40 13.60
N ASP A 244 -67.54 -7.37 13.03
CA ASP A 244 -68.88 -7.18 12.44
C ASP A 244 -70.00 -7.29 13.49
N SER A 245 -69.64 -7.40 14.77
CA SER A 245 -70.57 -7.50 15.90
C SER A 245 -70.11 -6.64 17.08
N ASP A 246 -71.06 -6.24 17.92
CA ASP A 246 -70.79 -5.58 19.19
C ASP A 246 -69.95 -6.48 20.11
N VAL A 247 -68.77 -6.01 20.53
CA VAL A 247 -67.83 -6.80 21.32
C VAL A 247 -67.26 -6.02 22.48
N TRP A 248 -67.04 -6.70 23.62
CA TRP A 248 -66.33 -6.14 24.75
C TRP A 248 -64.85 -5.90 24.43
N ILE A 249 -64.36 -4.73 24.86
CA ILE A 249 -62.96 -4.32 24.83
C ILE A 249 -62.47 -3.96 26.24
N GLY A 250 -61.15 -3.87 26.42
CA GLY A 250 -60.50 -3.80 27.74
C GLY A 250 -60.57 -2.47 28.48
N LEU A 251 -61.54 -1.60 28.16
CA LEU A 251 -61.72 -0.30 28.82
C LEU A 251 -62.89 -0.34 29.81
N THR A 252 -62.68 0.26 30.97
CA THR A 252 -63.70 0.51 32.00
C THR A 252 -63.50 1.88 32.63
N ASP A 253 -64.48 2.36 33.39
CA ASP A 253 -64.37 3.56 34.24
C ASP A 253 -63.41 3.39 35.45
N ASP A 254 -62.41 2.52 35.33
CA ASP A 254 -61.35 2.45 36.31
C ASP A 254 -60.45 3.69 36.13
N ARG A 255 -60.30 4.47 37.21
CA ARG A 255 -59.51 5.72 37.26
C ARG A 255 -58.08 5.56 36.73
N LEU A 256 -57.54 4.35 36.72
CA LEU A 256 -56.20 4.04 36.20
C LEU A 256 -56.10 4.06 34.66
N ILE A 257 -57.20 3.82 33.93
CA ILE A 257 -57.25 3.79 32.46
C ILE A 257 -57.68 5.15 31.88
N GLY A 258 -58.03 6.11 32.75
CA GLY A 258 -58.76 7.35 32.41
C GLY A 258 -58.28 8.13 31.19
N MET A 259 -56.98 8.16 30.86
CA MET A 259 -56.49 8.87 29.67
C MET A 259 -56.93 8.24 28.34
N LEU A 260 -57.13 6.92 28.28
CA LEU A 260 -57.68 6.22 27.10
C LEU A 260 -59.20 6.39 27.01
N TRP A 261 -59.87 6.48 28.17
CA TRP A 261 -61.32 6.69 28.28
C TRP A 261 -61.77 8.05 27.74
N PHE A 262 -60.96 9.11 27.85
CA PHE A 262 -61.38 10.45 27.42
C PHE A 262 -61.07 10.84 25.98
N PHE A 263 -60.22 10.09 25.25
CA PHE A 263 -59.57 10.67 24.06
C PHE A 263 -59.74 9.94 22.73
N ARG A 264 -60.23 8.69 22.66
CA ARG A 264 -60.20 7.96 21.37
C ARG A 264 -61.46 7.16 21.05
N TYR A 265 -61.82 7.20 19.77
CA TYR A 265 -62.76 6.35 19.04
C TYR A 265 -64.21 6.20 19.55
N TRP A 266 -64.65 6.94 20.56
CA TRP A 266 -66.04 7.00 20.99
C TRP A 266 -67.01 7.49 19.90
N ASN A 267 -68.24 7.00 19.98
CA ASN A 267 -69.36 7.47 19.18
C ASN A 267 -69.73 8.92 19.54
N ASP A 268 -70.37 9.63 18.62
CA ASP A 268 -70.76 11.01 18.85
C ASP A 268 -71.78 11.08 20.00
N GLY A 269 -71.39 11.72 21.10
CA GLY A 269 -72.20 11.80 22.32
C GLY A 269 -71.77 10.83 23.43
N GLU A 270 -70.84 9.90 23.16
CA GLU A 270 -70.32 8.93 24.13
C GLU A 270 -68.91 9.32 24.63
N PRO A 271 -68.49 8.88 25.83
CA PRO A 271 -69.28 8.12 26.81
C PRO A 271 -70.31 9.02 27.53
N ASN A 272 -71.56 8.58 27.66
CA ASN A 272 -72.65 9.36 28.23
C ASN A 272 -73.07 8.96 29.66
N ASP A 273 -72.52 7.86 30.18
CA ASP A 273 -72.86 7.27 31.49
C ASP A 273 -74.39 7.12 31.68
N GLY A 274 -75.05 6.62 30.63
CA GLY A 274 -76.49 6.48 30.52
C GLY A 274 -77.07 5.41 31.43
N GLY A 275 -77.07 5.67 32.75
CA GLY A 275 -77.56 4.73 33.75
C GLY A 275 -76.49 3.74 34.22
N ASN A 276 -75.29 4.25 34.54
CA ASN A 276 -74.16 3.50 35.12
C ASN A 276 -73.52 2.52 34.13
N GLU A 277 -73.09 3.03 32.99
CA GLU A 277 -72.53 2.27 31.87
C GLU A 277 -70.99 2.23 31.91
N ASP A 278 -70.41 1.48 32.85
CA ASP A 278 -68.97 1.60 33.17
C ASP A 278 -68.01 0.77 32.29
N CYS A 279 -68.49 0.11 31.23
CA CYS A 279 -67.72 -0.82 30.41
C CYS A 279 -67.78 -0.48 28.91
N ALA A 280 -66.65 -0.50 28.21
CA ALA A 280 -66.63 -0.16 26.79
C ALA A 280 -66.86 -1.39 25.90
N GLU A 281 -67.72 -1.20 24.90
CA GLU A 281 -67.85 -2.10 23.75
C GLU A 281 -67.42 -1.39 22.46
N PHE A 282 -66.93 -2.15 21.50
CA PHE A 282 -66.87 -1.72 20.11
C PHE A 282 -68.24 -1.92 19.49
N TYR A 283 -68.87 -0.84 19.05
CA TYR A 283 -70.21 -0.83 18.45
C TYR A 283 -70.10 -0.94 16.92
N SER A 284 -70.56 -2.08 16.37
CA SER A 284 -70.25 -2.46 14.98
C SER A 284 -70.90 -1.54 13.95
N ASP A 285 -72.12 -1.06 14.21
CA ASP A 285 -72.89 -0.23 13.28
C ASP A 285 -72.22 1.13 13.01
N LYS A 286 -71.57 1.68 14.04
CA LYS A 286 -70.87 2.98 13.97
C LYS A 286 -69.37 2.84 13.80
N LYS A 287 -68.83 1.62 13.95
CA LYS A 287 -67.39 1.33 14.01
C LYS A 287 -66.67 2.24 15.01
N ARG A 288 -67.30 2.45 16.16
CA ARG A 288 -66.93 3.40 17.22
C ARG A 288 -67.14 2.73 18.58
N TRP A 289 -66.57 3.28 19.63
CA TRP A 289 -66.76 2.78 20.99
C TRP A 289 -68.05 3.32 21.59
N ASN A 290 -68.68 2.50 22.42
CA ASN A 290 -69.87 2.84 23.18
C ASN A 290 -69.68 2.35 24.61
N ASP A 291 -70.08 3.15 25.59
CA ASP A 291 -70.11 2.75 26.99
C ASP A 291 -71.42 1.99 27.23
N ARG A 292 -71.34 0.91 27.99
CA ARG A 292 -72.43 -0.03 28.14
C ARG A 292 -72.47 -0.62 29.53
N GLN A 293 -73.66 -0.92 30.03
CA GLN A 293 -73.79 -1.64 31.30
C GLN A 293 -73.01 -2.96 31.27
N CYS A 294 -72.03 -3.10 32.18
CA CYS A 294 -71.10 -4.22 32.24
C CYS A 294 -71.75 -5.61 32.35
N ALA A 295 -72.99 -5.67 32.85
CA ALA A 295 -73.77 -6.89 33.01
C ALA A 295 -74.34 -7.45 31.69
N ASN A 296 -74.38 -6.64 30.62
CA ASN A 296 -74.85 -7.06 29.31
C ASN A 296 -74.00 -8.22 28.77
N LYS A 297 -74.64 -9.11 28.00
CA LYS A 297 -73.96 -10.24 27.38
C LYS A 297 -73.55 -9.84 25.97
N ARG A 298 -72.25 -9.84 25.70
CA ARG A 298 -71.66 -9.57 24.38
C ARG A 298 -70.53 -10.55 24.11
N ARG A 299 -70.18 -10.70 22.84
CA ARG A 299 -68.92 -11.34 22.45
C ARG A 299 -67.74 -10.49 22.94
N TRP A 300 -66.55 -11.06 22.97
CA TRP A 300 -65.36 -10.35 23.44
C TRP A 300 -64.14 -10.72 22.62
N ILE A 301 -63.15 -9.82 22.64
CA ILE A 301 -61.86 -10.03 22.00
C ILE A 301 -60.77 -9.99 23.07
N CYS A 302 -60.00 -11.07 23.17
CA CYS A 302 -58.77 -11.09 23.96
C CYS A 302 -57.58 -10.71 23.09
N GLU A 303 -56.59 -10.05 23.67
CA GLU A 303 -55.28 -9.79 23.08
C GLU A 303 -54.18 -10.38 23.98
N LYS A 304 -53.28 -11.13 23.36
CA LYS A 304 -52.04 -11.61 23.96
C LYS A 304 -50.86 -10.99 23.23
N SER A 305 -50.31 -9.92 23.80
CA SER A 305 -49.10 -9.28 23.25
C SER A 305 -47.86 -10.15 23.48
N SER A 306 -47.01 -10.26 22.47
CA SER A 306 -45.70 -10.92 22.60
C SER A 306 -44.67 -10.08 23.36
N ILE A 307 -44.94 -8.79 23.62
CA ILE A 307 -44.03 -7.91 24.38
C ILE A 307 -43.99 -8.32 25.86
N THR A 308 -45.08 -8.85 26.40
CA THR A 308 -45.18 -9.29 27.80
C THR A 308 -44.41 -10.60 28.08
N GLN A 309 -43.96 -11.34 27.06
CA GLN A 309 -43.10 -12.52 27.24
C GLN A 309 -41.60 -12.19 27.32
N LYS A 310 -41.17 -11.03 26.80
CA LYS A 310 -39.75 -10.63 26.84
C LYS A 310 -39.25 -10.23 28.23
N GLU A 311 -40.13 -9.96 29.19
CA GLU A 311 -39.76 -9.65 30.57
C GLU A 311 -39.61 -10.90 31.45
N SER A 312 -40.28 -12.02 31.12
CA SER A 312 -40.08 -13.28 31.86
C SER A 312 -38.94 -14.14 31.32
N ASP A 313 -38.67 -14.12 30.01
CA ASP A 313 -37.58 -14.92 29.42
C ASP A 313 -36.17 -14.31 29.64
N ARG A 314 -36.07 -13.02 30.00
CA ARG A 314 -34.77 -12.38 30.28
C ARG A 314 -34.16 -12.75 31.64
N THR A 315 -34.94 -13.32 32.56
CA THR A 315 -34.45 -13.65 33.90
C THR A 315 -33.78 -15.02 34.01
N ASP A 316 -33.96 -15.91 33.01
CA ASP A 316 -33.39 -17.27 33.05
C ASP A 316 -32.06 -17.43 32.29
N ASP A 317 -31.76 -16.56 31.32
CA ASP A 317 -30.49 -16.63 30.56
C ASP A 317 -29.27 -16.07 31.34
N HIS A 318 -29.48 -15.37 32.45
CA HIS A 318 -28.39 -14.82 33.28
C HIS A 318 -27.90 -15.76 34.38
N ALA A 319 -28.51 -16.93 34.57
CA ALA A 319 -28.13 -17.87 35.64
C ALA A 319 -27.19 -19.01 35.20
N SER A 320 -26.78 -19.07 33.92
CA SER A 320 -25.95 -20.18 33.40
C SER A 320 -24.54 -19.78 32.92
N LEU A 321 -24.05 -18.58 33.29
CA LEU A 321 -22.67 -18.15 33.00
C LEU A 321 -22.03 -17.48 34.23
N VAL A 322 -21.82 -18.26 35.29
CA VAL A 322 -20.80 -18.00 36.32
C VAL A 322 -20.02 -19.27 36.57
#